data_AF-Q4ST33-F1
#
_entry.id   AF-Q4ST33-F1
#
_cell.length_a   1.000
_cell.length_b   1.000
_cell.length_c   1.000
_cell.angle_alpha   90.00
_cell.angle_beta   90.00
_cell.angle_gamma   90.00
#
_symmetry.space_group_name_H-M   'P 1'
#
loop_
_entity.id
_entity.type
_entity.pdbx_description
1 polymer ?
#
loop_
_entity_poly.entity_id
_entity_poly.type
_entity_poly.pdbx_seq_one_letter_code
_entity_poly.pdbx_strand_id
1 'polypeptide(L)'
;MLRKKIFLFIVAISTLSLLLHQGIHSSCCPSLQSHPAPGLKPKHTNVAFLKTHKTASSTMQNLLFRFAERNNLTVALPVQSCAHQFCYPQTFSSHFVHPHTLPPNVITSHMRFNKAELQRLMPNNTIYITILREPSAMFESSFTYFYHHCQSFKRVRDGSLETFFADPWRYYQPKEKDSMYARNTLAFDLGLDKDRPAEDEEYVRASLAEVEKVFSLVMIAEYFDESLVLLRHLLSWDLDDVLYFKLNMRKASSKRSLTPGLAAKIRSWNSLDAHLYDHFNASLWRQISALGLACVAREVHVLRQAREKLMRSCFDGTVPLLRSASQIKNNNLRPWQPSGKVDIMGYDLPANLSRRYSSQAQELCFKLIMPEVQYTQVLLRSQSIRYRRGHPLRPPQQSHPLPLSIRKTSPRHPQ
;
A
#
# COMPACT_ATOMS: atom_id res chain seq x y z
N MET A 1 -52.71 31.52 -33.75
CA MET A 1 -51.55 32.05 -33.00
C MET A 1 -51.23 31.30 -31.70
N LEU A 2 -52.20 30.68 -31.03
CA LEU A 2 -52.02 30.03 -29.72
C LEU A 2 -51.05 28.82 -29.71
N ARG A 3 -51.10 27.96 -30.74
CA ARG A 3 -50.22 26.77 -30.83
C ARG A 3 -48.73 27.07 -30.95
N LYS A 4 -48.34 28.18 -31.63
CA LYS A 4 -46.93 28.60 -31.74
C LYS A 4 -46.39 29.10 -30.40
N LYS A 5 -47.22 29.77 -29.58
CA LYS A 5 -46.83 30.26 -28.25
C LYS A 5 -46.63 29.10 -27.26
N ILE A 6 -47.47 28.07 -27.32
CA ILE A 6 -47.34 26.87 -26.47
C ILE A 6 -46.06 26.08 -26.82
N PHE A 7 -45.76 25.92 -28.11
CA PHE A 7 -44.53 25.24 -28.54
C PHE A 7 -43.27 25.96 -28.07
N LEU A 8 -43.20 27.28 -28.22
CA LEU A 8 -42.08 28.09 -27.73
C LEU A 8 -41.92 28.03 -26.21
N PHE A 9 -43.02 27.95 -25.47
CA PHE A 9 -43.00 27.83 -24.01
C PHE A 9 -42.48 26.46 -23.55
N ILE A 10 -42.88 25.37 -24.23
CA ILE A 10 -42.37 24.02 -23.95
C ILE A 10 -40.88 23.92 -24.27
N VAL A 11 -40.44 24.50 -25.40
CA VAL A 11 -39.01 24.54 -25.75
C VAL A 11 -38.23 25.35 -24.71
N ALA A 12 -38.75 26.50 -24.28
CA ALA A 12 -38.11 27.34 -23.25
C ALA A 12 -37.96 26.61 -21.90
N ILE A 13 -39.02 25.92 -21.44
CA ILE A 13 -38.97 25.11 -20.20
C ILE A 13 -37.99 23.95 -20.35
N SER A 14 -37.99 23.28 -21.50
CA SER A 14 -37.07 22.16 -21.78
C SER A 14 -35.61 22.64 -21.78
N THR A 15 -35.33 23.79 -22.40
CA THR A 15 -33.98 24.39 -22.39
C THR A 15 -33.59 24.89 -21.01
N LEU A 16 -34.51 25.45 -20.23
CA LEU A 16 -34.23 25.92 -18.87
C LEU A 16 -33.97 24.73 -17.93
N SER A 17 -34.70 23.63 -18.08
CA SER A 17 -34.48 22.39 -17.34
C SER A 17 -33.15 21.73 -17.72
N LEU A 18 -32.74 21.80 -18.99
CA LEU A 18 -31.44 21.31 -19.47
C LEU A 18 -30.29 22.17 -18.92
N LEU A 19 -30.45 23.50 -18.90
CA LEU A 19 -29.49 24.45 -18.37
C LEU A 19 -29.36 24.35 -16.83
N LEU A 20 -30.46 24.10 -16.12
CA LEU A 20 -30.45 23.83 -14.68
C LEU A 20 -29.79 22.49 -14.35
N HIS A 21 -30.03 21.44 -15.15
CA HIS A 21 -29.30 20.17 -15.02
C HIS A 21 -27.80 20.36 -15.30
N GLN A 22 -27.44 21.08 -16.36
CA GLN A 22 -26.03 21.35 -16.67
C GLN A 22 -25.34 22.22 -15.60
N GLY A 23 -26.02 23.25 -15.07
CA GLY A 23 -25.50 24.11 -14.00
C GLY A 23 -25.30 23.40 -12.66
N ILE A 24 -26.19 22.46 -12.31
CA ILE A 24 -26.07 21.63 -11.09
C ILE A 24 -24.98 20.55 -11.27
N HIS A 25 -24.80 20.03 -12.49
CA HIS A 25 -23.74 19.06 -12.81
C HIS A 25 -22.33 19.67 -12.76
N SER A 26 -22.17 20.96 -13.11
CA SER A 26 -20.88 21.66 -13.07
C SER A 26 -20.37 21.94 -11.65
N SER A 27 -21.26 22.06 -10.66
CA SER A 27 -20.92 22.31 -9.26
C SER A 27 -20.46 21.07 -8.46
N CYS A 28 -20.63 19.86 -9.02
CA CYS A 28 -20.46 18.63 -8.24
C CYS A 28 -18.99 18.16 -8.10
N CYS A 29 -18.06 18.61 -8.95
CA CYS A 29 -16.63 18.28 -8.82
C CYS A 29 -15.74 19.49 -9.21
N PRO A 30 -15.29 20.33 -8.27
CA PRO A 30 -14.39 21.45 -8.56
C PRO A 30 -12.98 21.03 -9.04
N SER A 31 -12.61 19.75 -8.93
CA SER A 31 -11.22 19.26 -9.07
C SER A 31 -10.82 18.79 -10.48
N LEU A 32 -11.66 18.99 -11.50
CA LEU A 32 -11.38 18.51 -12.88
C LEU A 32 -10.36 19.35 -13.67
N GLN A 33 -9.77 20.39 -13.08
CA GLN A 33 -8.80 21.24 -13.76
C GLN A 33 -7.36 20.72 -13.63
N SER A 34 -6.84 20.19 -14.74
CA SER A 34 -5.42 19.97 -14.95
C SER A 34 -4.75 21.30 -15.32
N HIS A 35 -4.36 22.10 -14.32
CA HIS A 35 -3.30 23.15 -14.32
C HIS A 35 -3.53 24.09 -13.12
N PRO A 36 -2.48 24.58 -12.44
CA PRO A 36 -2.63 25.21 -11.14
C PRO A 36 -3.24 26.61 -11.26
N ALA A 37 -4.50 26.74 -10.86
CA ALA A 37 -5.09 28.04 -10.52
C ALA A 37 -4.51 28.51 -9.16
N PRO A 38 -4.35 29.83 -8.93
CA PRO A 38 -3.94 30.36 -7.63
C PRO A 38 -5.00 30.03 -6.58
N GLY A 39 -4.67 29.19 -5.59
CA GLY A 39 -5.58 28.81 -4.50
C GLY A 39 -5.65 27.30 -4.13
N LEU A 40 -4.89 26.42 -4.78
CA LEU A 40 -4.87 24.99 -4.44
C LEU A 40 -4.16 24.72 -3.10
N LYS A 41 -4.85 24.00 -2.21
CA LYS A 41 -4.31 23.48 -0.94
C LYS A 41 -2.99 22.71 -1.21
N PRO A 42 -1.92 22.93 -0.45
CA PRO A 42 -0.66 22.22 -0.67
C PRO A 42 -0.83 20.71 -0.51
N LYS A 43 -0.15 19.93 -1.35
CA LYS A 43 -0.17 18.46 -1.30
C LYS A 43 0.28 17.99 0.08
N HIS A 44 -0.47 17.06 0.66
CA HIS A 44 -0.06 16.42 1.90
C HIS A 44 1.09 15.45 1.64
N THR A 45 2.14 15.50 2.47
CA THR A 45 3.39 14.76 2.22
C THR A 45 3.72 13.72 3.30
N ASN A 46 3.09 13.78 4.48
CA ASN A 46 3.41 12.89 5.60
C ASN A 46 2.39 11.75 5.70
N VAL A 47 2.74 10.56 5.21
CA VAL A 47 1.78 9.45 5.06
C VAL A 47 2.31 8.18 5.71
N ALA A 48 1.52 7.60 6.61
CA ALA A 48 1.77 6.27 7.15
C ALA A 48 0.79 5.27 6.54
N PHE A 49 1.28 4.44 5.62
CA PHE A 49 0.50 3.33 5.07
C PHE A 49 0.83 2.03 5.78
N LEU A 50 -0.12 1.54 6.58
CA LEU A 50 -0.04 0.19 7.11
C LEU A 50 -0.33 -0.79 5.98
N LYS A 51 0.72 -1.44 5.53
CA LYS A 51 0.68 -2.41 4.46
C LYS A 51 0.24 -3.79 4.97
N THR A 52 -0.99 -4.20 4.64
CA THR A 52 -1.54 -5.53 5.00
C THR A 52 -1.25 -6.59 3.93
N HIS A 53 -1.30 -7.87 4.30
CA HIS A 53 -0.97 -8.98 3.41
C HIS A 53 -2.11 -9.31 2.43
N LYS A 54 -1.74 -9.55 1.16
CA LYS A 54 -2.63 -10.06 0.08
C LYS A 54 -3.83 -9.15 -0.30
N THR A 55 -3.71 -7.86 -0.02
CA THR A 55 -4.74 -6.81 -0.22
C THR A 55 -4.42 -5.83 -1.36
N ALA A 56 -3.61 -6.24 -2.36
CA ALA A 56 -3.05 -5.36 -3.40
C ALA A 56 -2.11 -4.25 -2.87
N SER A 57 -1.65 -4.39 -1.63
CA SER A 57 -0.85 -3.39 -0.92
C SER A 57 0.55 -3.12 -1.52
N SER A 58 1.16 -4.05 -2.28
CA SER A 58 2.40 -3.76 -3.05
C SER A 58 2.16 -2.74 -4.18
N THR A 59 0.94 -2.67 -4.72
CA THR A 59 0.58 -1.63 -5.72
C THR A 59 0.53 -0.25 -5.05
N MET A 60 -0.11 -0.17 -3.86
CA MET A 60 -0.11 1.07 -3.07
C MET A 60 1.28 1.51 -2.64
N GLN A 61 2.11 0.57 -2.20
CA GLN A 61 3.49 0.88 -1.82
C GLN A 61 4.30 1.45 -2.99
N ASN A 62 4.18 0.88 -4.19
CA ASN A 62 4.83 1.41 -5.38
C ASN A 62 4.37 2.85 -5.69
N LEU A 63 3.06 3.11 -5.62
CA LEU A 63 2.49 4.45 -5.77
C LEU A 63 3.10 5.43 -4.77
N LEU A 64 3.16 5.07 -3.49
CA LEU A 64 3.72 5.90 -2.41
C LEU A 64 5.23 6.12 -2.56
N PHE A 65 5.99 5.11 -2.98
CA PHE A 65 7.42 5.22 -3.28
C PHE A 65 7.69 6.23 -4.39
N ARG A 66 6.94 6.14 -5.50
CA ARG A 66 7.07 7.11 -6.61
C ARG A 66 6.66 8.52 -6.19
N PHE A 67 5.57 8.66 -5.42
CA PHE A 67 5.15 9.95 -4.90
C PHE A 67 6.25 10.58 -4.05
N ALA A 68 6.87 9.80 -3.16
CA ALA A 68 7.97 10.26 -2.33
C ALA A 68 9.18 10.71 -3.16
N GLU A 69 9.59 9.95 -4.17
CA GLU A 69 10.70 10.35 -5.05
C GLU A 69 10.38 11.63 -5.83
N ARG A 70 9.20 11.73 -6.43
CA ARG A 70 8.76 12.90 -7.22
C ARG A 70 8.77 14.19 -6.40
N ASN A 71 8.47 14.07 -5.10
CA ASN A 71 8.39 15.21 -4.18
C ASN A 71 9.62 15.31 -3.25
N ASN A 72 10.71 14.59 -3.55
CA ASN A 72 11.96 14.58 -2.77
C ASN A 72 11.76 14.29 -1.26
N LEU A 73 10.82 13.42 -0.92
CA LEU A 73 10.50 13.04 0.46
C LEU A 73 11.45 11.93 0.96
N THR A 74 11.46 11.70 2.27
CA THR A 74 12.14 10.54 2.87
C THR A 74 11.14 9.45 3.18
N VAL A 75 11.38 8.26 2.65
CA VAL A 75 10.66 7.04 2.96
C VAL A 75 11.41 6.28 4.05
N ALA A 76 10.76 5.96 5.17
CA ALA A 76 11.30 5.04 6.17
C ALA A 76 11.46 3.65 5.52
N LEU A 77 12.68 3.11 5.56
CA LEU A 77 12.99 1.79 5.01
C LEU A 77 13.58 0.90 6.11
N PRO A 78 13.39 -0.44 6.03
CA PRO A 78 13.91 -1.32 7.06
C PRO A 78 15.44 -1.37 7.10
N VAL A 79 15.99 -1.68 8.27
CA VAL A 79 17.38 -2.11 8.40
C VAL A 79 17.62 -3.40 7.62
N GLN A 80 18.85 -3.60 7.15
CA GLN A 80 19.19 -4.71 6.24
C GLN A 80 18.88 -6.09 6.83
N SER A 81 19.05 -6.27 8.15
CA SER A 81 18.72 -7.52 8.86
C SER A 81 17.23 -7.87 8.81
N CYS A 82 16.37 -6.89 8.56
CA CYS A 82 14.93 -7.09 8.40
C CYS A 82 14.50 -7.24 6.91
N ALA A 83 15.45 -7.27 5.97
CA ALA A 83 15.19 -7.30 4.53
C ALA A 83 14.30 -6.12 4.05
N HIS A 84 13.15 -6.40 3.42
CA HIS A 84 12.22 -5.39 2.90
C HIS A 84 10.99 -5.18 3.80
N GLN A 85 10.99 -5.80 4.98
CA GLN A 85 9.89 -5.76 5.95
C GLN A 85 10.46 -5.20 7.26
N PHE A 86 9.68 -4.52 8.09
CA PHE A 86 10.17 -4.00 9.38
C PHE A 86 10.21 -5.10 10.45
N CYS A 87 11.03 -6.12 10.21
CA CYS A 87 11.23 -7.30 11.06
C CYS A 87 9.91 -8.03 11.42
N TYR A 88 8.96 -8.01 10.49
CA TYR A 88 7.72 -8.79 10.59
C TYR A 88 8.06 -10.27 10.86
N PRO A 89 7.37 -10.95 11.80
CA PRO A 89 6.10 -10.58 12.45
C PRO A 89 6.22 -9.87 13.80
N GLN A 90 7.41 -9.39 14.17
CA GLN A 90 7.58 -8.65 15.43
C GLN A 90 6.75 -7.36 15.40
N THR A 91 6.18 -6.98 16.54
CA THR A 91 5.51 -5.69 16.71
C THR A 91 6.47 -4.58 16.34
N PHE A 92 6.03 -3.65 15.48
CA PHE A 92 6.89 -2.61 14.93
C PHE A 92 7.61 -1.81 16.02
N SER A 93 8.88 -1.54 15.76
CA SER A 93 9.77 -0.70 16.56
C SER A 93 10.54 0.21 15.63
N SER A 94 10.74 1.46 16.04
CA SER A 94 11.57 2.45 15.35
C SER A 94 13.01 1.97 15.11
N HIS A 95 13.52 1.03 15.92
CA HIS A 95 14.82 0.38 15.73
C HIS A 95 14.91 -0.45 14.44
N PHE A 96 13.77 -0.83 13.86
CA PHE A 96 13.75 -1.54 12.58
C PHE A 96 13.93 -0.59 11.39
N VAL A 97 13.96 0.72 11.61
CA VAL A 97 14.11 1.73 10.55
C VAL A 97 15.59 2.04 10.33
N HIS A 98 15.99 2.08 9.06
CA HIS A 98 17.36 2.38 8.69
C HIS A 98 17.71 3.84 9.03
N PRO A 99 18.84 4.13 9.72
CA PRO A 99 19.17 5.48 10.18
C PRO A 99 19.23 6.54 9.07
N HIS A 100 19.74 6.18 7.88
CA HIS A 100 19.77 7.09 6.72
C HIS A 100 18.38 7.46 6.15
N THR A 101 17.31 6.90 6.73
CA THR A 101 15.92 7.16 6.31
C THR A 101 15.12 7.89 7.39
N LEU A 102 15.83 8.55 8.30
CA LEU A 102 15.27 9.38 9.37
C LEU A 102 15.63 10.87 9.16
N PRO A 103 14.75 11.80 9.55
CA PRO A 103 13.32 11.58 9.86
C PRO A 103 12.53 11.27 8.57
N PRO A 104 11.49 10.42 8.63
CA PRO A 104 10.70 10.06 7.46
C PRO A 104 9.48 10.97 7.26
N ASN A 105 9.04 11.09 6.00
CA ASN A 105 7.73 11.60 5.61
C ASN A 105 6.76 10.45 5.31
N VAL A 106 7.25 9.36 4.71
CA VAL A 106 6.43 8.24 4.26
C VAL A 106 6.89 6.94 4.88
N ILE A 107 5.98 6.09 5.34
CA ILE A 107 6.26 4.72 5.75
C ILE A 107 5.23 3.76 5.15
N THR A 108 5.69 2.69 4.51
CA THR A 108 4.80 1.86 3.65
C THR A 108 5.26 0.40 3.46
N SER A 109 6.26 -0.07 4.20
CA SER A 109 6.69 -1.48 4.16
C SER A 109 5.96 -2.32 5.20
N HIS A 110 5.92 -3.65 4.99
CA HIS A 110 5.22 -4.57 5.89
C HIS A 110 5.72 -4.45 7.34
N MET A 111 4.78 -4.39 8.28
CA MET A 111 5.02 -4.34 9.72
C MET A 111 3.81 -4.91 10.46
N ARG A 112 4.00 -5.31 11.72
CA ARG A 112 2.89 -5.47 12.65
C ARG A 112 2.66 -4.13 13.36
N PHE A 113 1.49 -3.54 13.17
CA PHE A 113 1.22 -2.16 13.57
C PHE A 113 1.50 -1.90 15.06
N ASN A 114 2.16 -0.77 15.33
CA ASN A 114 2.36 -0.23 16.67
C ASN A 114 2.15 1.27 16.61
N LYS A 115 0.97 1.72 17.06
CA LYS A 115 0.55 3.12 17.01
C LYS A 115 1.55 4.03 17.74
N ALA A 116 1.96 3.66 18.95
CA ALA A 116 2.81 4.52 19.78
C ALA A 116 4.22 4.70 19.19
N GLU A 117 4.80 3.65 18.60
CA GLU A 117 6.09 3.76 17.89
C GLU A 117 5.97 4.60 16.62
N LEU A 118 4.90 4.40 15.82
CA LEU A 118 4.69 5.18 14.61
C LEU A 118 4.41 6.67 14.89
N GLN A 119 3.65 6.99 15.93
CA GLN A 119 3.40 8.38 16.32
C GLN A 119 4.67 9.08 16.81
N ARG A 120 5.60 8.35 17.42
CA ARG A 120 6.92 8.89 17.78
C ARG A 120 7.85 9.07 16.58
N LEU A 121 7.75 8.18 15.59
CA LEU A 121 8.59 8.20 14.40
C LEU A 121 8.17 9.25 13.37
N MET A 122 6.86 9.37 13.14
CA MET A 122 6.29 10.16 12.05
C MET A 122 5.94 11.59 12.51
N PRO A 123 5.95 12.59 11.61
CA PRO A 123 5.52 13.95 11.93
C PRO A 123 4.09 14.03 12.48
N ASN A 124 3.79 15.00 13.36
CA ASN A 124 2.48 15.13 14.02
C ASN A 124 1.28 15.24 13.07
N ASN A 125 1.48 15.81 11.87
CA ASN A 125 0.41 15.95 10.88
C ASN A 125 0.26 14.71 9.97
N THR A 126 0.87 13.58 10.30
CA THR A 126 0.84 12.37 9.47
C THR A 126 -0.58 11.82 9.31
N ILE A 127 -0.97 11.57 8.06
CA ILE A 127 -2.23 10.88 7.74
C ILE A 127 -1.97 9.37 7.66
N TYR A 128 -2.73 8.61 8.45
CA TYR A 128 -2.65 7.14 8.50
C TYR A 128 -3.68 6.52 7.56
N ILE A 129 -3.21 5.63 6.70
CA ILE A 129 -4.05 4.89 5.76
C ILE A 129 -3.70 3.40 5.79
N THR A 130 -4.66 2.56 5.45
CA THR A 130 -4.43 1.12 5.28
C THR A 130 -5.37 0.57 4.22
N ILE A 131 -5.27 -0.73 3.93
CA ILE A 131 -6.12 -1.40 2.94
C ILE A 131 -6.53 -2.77 3.47
N LEU A 132 -7.79 -3.11 3.31
CA LEU A 132 -8.34 -4.43 3.61
C LEU A 132 -8.85 -5.09 2.33
N ARG A 133 -9.20 -6.37 2.44
CA ARG A 133 -9.74 -7.17 1.35
C ARG A 133 -10.72 -8.19 1.93
N GLU A 134 -11.67 -8.64 1.11
CA GLU A 134 -12.62 -9.65 1.55
C GLU A 134 -11.86 -10.89 2.10
N PRO A 135 -12.11 -11.30 3.36
CA PRO A 135 -11.28 -12.31 4.03
C PRO A 135 -11.22 -13.65 3.32
N SER A 136 -12.30 -14.10 2.66
CA SER A 136 -12.28 -15.39 1.95
C SER A 136 -11.36 -15.35 0.72
N ALA A 137 -11.46 -14.32 -0.10
CA ALA A 137 -10.60 -14.10 -1.26
C ALA A 137 -9.15 -13.81 -0.87
N MET A 138 -8.94 -13.14 0.28
CA MET A 138 -7.62 -12.92 0.84
C MET A 138 -7.00 -14.25 1.31
N PHE A 139 -7.74 -15.05 2.09
CA PHE A 139 -7.26 -16.30 2.65
C PHE A 139 -6.91 -17.32 1.56
N GLU A 140 -7.72 -17.45 0.50
CA GLU A 140 -7.35 -18.31 -0.66
C GLU A 140 -5.98 -17.92 -1.22
N SER A 141 -5.75 -16.61 -1.33
CA SER A 141 -4.47 -16.09 -1.77
C SER A 141 -3.35 -16.35 -0.77
N SER A 142 -3.60 -16.23 0.53
CA SER A 142 -2.62 -16.49 1.59
C SER A 142 -2.28 -17.97 1.67
N PHE A 143 -3.27 -18.85 1.65
CA PHE A 143 -3.09 -20.30 1.72
C PHE A 143 -2.19 -20.79 0.59
N THR A 144 -2.46 -20.37 -0.64
CA THR A 144 -1.67 -20.82 -1.80
C THR A 144 -0.27 -20.20 -1.80
N TYR A 145 -0.16 -18.92 -1.44
CA TYR A 145 1.11 -18.19 -1.42
C TYR A 145 2.07 -18.67 -0.32
N PHE A 146 1.54 -18.89 0.89
CA PHE A 146 2.33 -19.29 2.05
C PHE A 146 2.32 -20.80 2.31
N TYR A 147 1.77 -21.61 1.40
CA TYR A 147 1.59 -23.06 1.58
C TYR A 147 2.87 -23.77 2.04
N HIS A 148 4.02 -23.42 1.48
CA HIS A 148 5.31 -24.06 1.80
C HIS A 148 6.04 -23.41 2.99
N HIS A 149 5.52 -22.29 3.53
CA HIS A 149 6.15 -21.50 4.59
C HIS A 149 5.40 -21.64 5.92
N CYS A 150 4.07 -21.45 5.90
CA CYS A 150 3.21 -21.56 7.06
C CYS A 150 3.01 -23.02 7.49
N GLN A 151 3.36 -23.36 8.72
CA GLN A 151 3.28 -24.75 9.21
C GLN A 151 1.84 -25.29 9.22
N SER A 152 0.85 -24.45 9.55
CA SER A 152 -0.56 -24.84 9.51
C SER A 152 -1.01 -25.28 8.12
N PHE A 153 -0.53 -24.61 7.07
CA PHE A 153 -0.87 -24.99 5.69
C PHE A 153 -0.12 -26.24 5.24
N LYS A 154 1.17 -26.39 5.59
CA LYS A 154 1.98 -27.56 5.22
C LYS A 154 1.43 -28.88 5.75
N ARG A 155 0.70 -28.87 6.87
CA ARG A 155 0.07 -30.08 7.43
C ARG A 155 -1.07 -30.62 6.56
N VAL A 156 -1.62 -29.80 5.68
CA VAL A 156 -2.69 -30.17 4.74
C VAL A 156 -2.05 -30.81 3.50
N ARG A 157 -1.74 -32.10 3.57
CA ARG A 157 -0.86 -32.79 2.59
C ARG A 157 -1.31 -32.68 1.13
N ASP A 158 -2.61 -32.63 0.88
CA ASP A 158 -3.21 -32.51 -0.45
C ASP A 158 -3.23 -31.06 -0.98
N GLY A 159 -2.89 -30.07 -0.14
CA GLY A 159 -2.96 -28.66 -0.49
C GLY A 159 -4.38 -28.13 -0.73
N SER A 160 -5.38 -28.79 -0.15
CA SER A 160 -6.80 -28.47 -0.33
C SER A 160 -7.31 -27.48 0.72
N LEU A 161 -7.99 -26.41 0.28
CA LEU A 161 -8.68 -25.50 1.20
C LEU A 161 -9.84 -26.22 1.90
N GLU A 162 -10.54 -27.08 1.16
CA GLU A 162 -11.66 -27.87 1.65
C GLU A 162 -11.21 -28.80 2.79
N THR A 163 -10.03 -29.41 2.66
CA THR A 163 -9.43 -30.25 3.70
C THR A 163 -9.04 -29.42 4.93
N PHE A 164 -8.43 -28.24 4.75
CA PHE A 164 -8.14 -27.34 5.87
C PHE A 164 -9.41 -26.92 6.62
N PHE A 165 -10.46 -26.54 5.89
CA PHE A 165 -11.73 -26.06 6.46
C PHE A 165 -12.72 -27.17 6.83
N ALA A 166 -12.35 -28.44 6.66
CA ALA A 166 -13.08 -29.54 7.27
C ALA A 166 -12.88 -29.57 8.78
N ASP A 167 -11.65 -29.28 9.24
CA ASP A 167 -11.28 -29.18 10.66
C ASP A 167 -10.03 -28.28 10.82
N PRO A 168 -10.19 -26.94 10.83
CA PRO A 168 -9.05 -26.03 10.82
C PRO A 168 -8.21 -26.10 12.10
N TRP A 169 -8.84 -26.45 13.23
CA TRP A 169 -8.18 -26.57 14.53
C TRP A 169 -7.21 -27.74 14.59
N ARG A 170 -7.42 -28.81 13.80
CA ARG A 170 -6.46 -29.90 13.65
C ARG A 170 -5.12 -29.45 13.05
N TYR A 171 -5.12 -28.39 12.25
CA TYR A 171 -3.94 -27.92 11.52
C TYR A 171 -3.31 -26.69 12.16
N TYR A 172 -4.13 -25.82 12.74
CA TYR A 172 -3.73 -24.53 13.27
C TYR A 172 -3.14 -24.61 14.68
N GLN A 173 -2.00 -23.95 14.89
CA GLN A 173 -1.39 -23.81 16.20
C GLN A 173 -0.96 -22.34 16.42
N PRO A 174 -1.52 -21.64 17.43
CA PRO A 174 -1.36 -20.19 17.58
C PRO A 174 0.07 -19.66 17.64
N LYS A 175 0.97 -20.37 18.34
CA LYS A 175 2.33 -19.91 18.67
C LYS A 175 3.41 -20.38 17.69
N GLU A 176 3.03 -21.08 16.63
CA GLU A 176 4.00 -21.58 15.67
C GLU A 176 4.49 -20.51 14.70
N LYS A 177 5.64 -20.80 14.09
CA LYS A 177 6.21 -19.98 13.02
C LYS A 177 5.18 -19.77 11.91
N ASP A 178 5.03 -18.51 11.51
CA ASP A 178 4.18 -18.08 10.39
C ASP A 178 2.67 -18.38 10.58
N SER A 179 2.22 -18.62 11.82
CA SER A 179 0.80 -18.89 12.13
C SER A 179 -0.14 -17.72 11.81
N MET A 180 0.39 -16.48 11.79
CA MET A 180 -0.40 -15.28 11.49
C MET A 180 -1.00 -15.26 10.09
N TYR A 181 -0.44 -16.00 9.14
CA TYR A 181 -1.02 -16.15 7.79
C TYR A 181 -2.22 -17.09 7.76
N ALA A 182 -2.41 -17.93 8.78
CA ALA A 182 -3.41 -18.98 8.82
C ALA A 182 -4.68 -18.61 9.60
N ARG A 183 -4.71 -17.45 10.28
CA ARG A 183 -5.89 -16.98 11.01
C ARG A 183 -5.83 -15.48 11.26
N ASN A 184 -6.92 -14.77 10.94
CA ASN A 184 -7.11 -13.34 11.21
C ASN A 184 -5.87 -12.49 10.87
N THR A 185 -5.38 -12.65 9.63
CA THR A 185 -4.13 -12.01 9.17
C THR A 185 -4.24 -10.49 9.15
N LEU A 186 -5.40 -9.93 8.77
CA LEU A 186 -5.59 -8.47 8.75
C LEU A 186 -5.57 -7.90 10.17
N ALA A 187 -6.25 -8.56 11.11
CA ALA A 187 -6.21 -8.20 12.52
C ALA A 187 -4.78 -8.27 13.07
N PHE A 188 -4.03 -9.33 12.72
CA PHE A 188 -2.63 -9.44 13.13
C PHE A 188 -1.77 -8.29 12.60
N ASP A 189 -1.91 -7.94 11.31
CA ASP A 189 -1.18 -6.82 10.69
C ASP A 189 -1.53 -5.48 11.36
N LEU A 190 -2.79 -5.29 11.77
CA LEU A 190 -3.30 -4.15 12.55
C LEU A 190 -2.81 -4.13 14.02
N GLY A 191 -1.99 -5.10 14.43
CA GLY A 191 -1.43 -5.18 15.79
C GLY A 191 -2.38 -5.82 16.81
N LEU A 192 -3.54 -6.31 16.37
CA LEU A 192 -4.52 -6.98 17.21
C LEU A 192 -4.07 -8.40 17.58
N ASP A 193 -4.80 -9.01 18.49
CA ASP A 193 -4.65 -10.40 18.89
C ASP A 193 -5.52 -11.28 18.00
N LYS A 194 -4.89 -11.89 16.99
CA LYS A 194 -5.53 -12.72 15.96
C LYS A 194 -6.26 -13.96 16.50
N ASP A 195 -5.94 -14.37 17.73
CA ASP A 195 -6.50 -15.57 18.35
C ASP A 195 -7.64 -15.26 19.32
N ARG A 196 -8.01 -13.97 19.49
CA ARG A 196 -9.17 -13.61 20.29
C ARG A 196 -10.46 -14.17 19.69
N PRO A 197 -11.35 -14.74 20.52
CA PRO A 197 -12.66 -15.19 20.08
C PRO A 197 -13.49 -14.00 19.57
N ALA A 198 -14.32 -14.22 18.55
CA ALA A 198 -15.21 -13.16 18.05
C ALA A 198 -16.42 -12.94 18.96
N GLU A 199 -16.67 -13.87 19.87
CA GLU A 199 -17.65 -13.79 20.94
C GLU A 199 -17.28 -12.73 22.00
N ASP A 200 -16.03 -12.27 22.02
CA ASP A 200 -15.58 -11.12 22.81
C ASP A 200 -16.00 -9.82 22.10
N GLU A 201 -17.30 -9.51 22.16
CA GLU A 201 -17.90 -8.36 21.48
C GLU A 201 -17.29 -7.03 21.92
N GLU A 202 -16.89 -6.92 23.20
CA GLU A 202 -16.22 -5.73 23.71
C GLU A 202 -14.86 -5.54 23.03
N TYR A 203 -14.07 -6.60 22.92
CA TYR A 203 -12.79 -6.56 22.21
C TYR A 203 -12.96 -6.20 20.73
N VAL A 204 -13.93 -6.81 20.05
CA VAL A 204 -14.21 -6.50 18.63
C VAL A 204 -14.60 -5.04 18.47
N ARG A 205 -15.56 -4.54 19.26
CA ARG A 205 -16.04 -3.16 19.21
C ARG A 205 -14.92 -2.16 19.53
N ALA A 206 -14.12 -2.42 20.56
CA ALA A 206 -12.99 -1.57 20.93
C ALA A 206 -11.92 -1.54 19.82
N SER A 207 -11.64 -2.69 19.20
CA SER A 207 -10.69 -2.79 18.10
C SER A 207 -11.15 -2.00 16.87
N LEU A 208 -12.43 -2.12 16.48
CA LEU A 208 -13.01 -1.35 15.38
C LEU A 208 -12.91 0.16 15.64
N ALA A 209 -13.29 0.59 16.84
CA ALA A 209 -13.25 2.00 17.23
C ALA A 209 -11.81 2.56 17.23
N GLU A 210 -10.82 1.78 17.69
CA GLU A 210 -9.42 2.21 17.67
C GLU A 210 -8.88 2.33 16.24
N VAL A 211 -9.22 1.39 15.34
CA VAL A 211 -8.83 1.47 13.93
C VAL A 211 -9.51 2.67 13.25
N GLU A 212 -10.81 2.91 13.48
CA GLU A 212 -11.54 4.06 12.91
C GLU A 212 -10.99 5.40 13.43
N LYS A 213 -10.54 5.45 14.69
CA LYS A 213 -9.89 6.64 15.28
C LYS A 213 -8.51 6.92 14.68
N VAL A 214 -7.76 5.89 14.32
CA VAL A 214 -6.37 6.01 13.85
C VAL A 214 -6.28 6.28 12.37
N PHE A 215 -7.00 5.50 11.55
CA PHE A 215 -6.86 5.51 10.10
C PHE A 215 -7.88 6.44 9.47
N SER A 216 -7.41 7.52 8.84
CA SER A 216 -8.26 8.48 8.12
C SER A 216 -8.92 7.85 6.89
N LEU A 217 -8.30 6.81 6.30
CA LEU A 217 -8.88 6.02 5.23
C LEU A 217 -8.46 4.55 5.35
N VAL A 218 -9.45 3.67 5.45
CA VAL A 218 -9.30 2.22 5.29
C VAL A 218 -9.81 1.85 3.91
N MET A 219 -8.89 1.63 2.98
CA MET A 219 -9.19 1.29 1.59
C MET A 219 -9.73 -0.15 1.50
N ILE A 220 -10.50 -0.45 0.45
CA ILE A 220 -10.98 -1.80 0.15
C ILE A 220 -10.45 -2.23 -1.21
N ALA A 221 -9.74 -3.36 -1.26
CA ALA A 221 -9.06 -3.83 -2.47
C ALA A 221 -10.03 -4.11 -3.64
N GLU A 222 -11.26 -4.51 -3.35
CA GLU A 222 -12.33 -4.68 -4.36
C GLU A 222 -12.75 -3.33 -4.99
N TYR A 223 -12.62 -2.23 -4.25
CA TYR A 223 -12.98 -0.86 -4.65
C TYR A 223 -11.74 0.03 -4.69
N PHE A 224 -10.66 -0.48 -5.27
CA PHE A 224 -9.34 0.16 -5.24
C PHE A 224 -9.33 1.54 -5.93
N ASP A 225 -10.01 1.67 -7.08
CA ASP A 225 -10.05 2.93 -7.83
C ASP A 225 -10.87 3.99 -7.07
N GLU A 226 -11.99 3.60 -6.48
CA GLU A 226 -12.84 4.44 -5.63
C GLU A 226 -12.08 4.88 -4.38
N SER A 227 -11.34 3.95 -3.75
CA SER A 227 -10.47 4.24 -2.61
C SER A 227 -9.36 5.24 -2.97
N LEU A 228 -8.80 5.17 -4.18
CA LEU A 228 -7.81 6.14 -4.65
C LEU A 228 -8.38 7.53 -4.91
N VAL A 229 -9.64 7.62 -5.36
CA VAL A 229 -10.33 8.91 -5.46
C VAL A 229 -10.44 9.54 -4.08
N LEU A 230 -10.92 8.81 -3.07
CA LEU A 230 -10.96 9.32 -1.69
C LEU A 230 -9.58 9.71 -1.18
N LEU A 231 -8.55 8.90 -1.43
CA LEU A 231 -7.17 9.20 -1.06
C LEU A 231 -6.68 10.52 -1.68
N ARG A 232 -7.01 10.74 -2.96
CA ARG A 232 -6.63 11.96 -3.69
C ARG A 232 -7.22 13.20 -3.04
N HIS A 233 -8.51 13.17 -2.69
CA HIS A 233 -9.18 14.26 -1.98
C HIS A 233 -8.60 14.46 -0.57
N LEU A 234 -8.40 13.36 0.18
CA LEU A 234 -7.83 13.37 1.53
C LEU A 234 -6.44 14.02 1.57
N LEU A 235 -5.58 13.69 0.62
CA LEU A 235 -4.19 14.16 0.58
C LEU A 235 -3.98 15.40 -0.28
N SER A 236 -5.03 15.91 -0.93
CA SER A 236 -4.94 17.02 -1.89
C SER A 236 -3.92 16.72 -3.00
N TRP A 237 -3.95 15.49 -3.52
CA TRP A 237 -3.04 15.01 -4.57
C TRP A 237 -3.62 15.25 -5.96
N ASP A 238 -2.75 15.26 -6.96
CA ASP A 238 -3.18 15.34 -8.35
C ASP A 238 -3.52 13.94 -8.89
N LEU A 239 -4.20 13.90 -10.05
CA LEU A 239 -4.48 12.64 -10.74
C LEU A 239 -3.18 11.84 -11.01
N ASP A 240 -2.12 12.51 -11.44
CA ASP A 240 -0.84 11.87 -11.77
C ASP A 240 -0.18 11.18 -10.57
N ASP A 241 -0.43 11.69 -9.36
CA ASP A 241 0.16 11.15 -8.13
C ASP A 241 -0.45 9.80 -7.75
N VAL A 242 -1.69 9.52 -8.19
CA VAL A 242 -2.40 8.27 -7.90
C VAL A 242 -2.45 7.28 -9.06
N LEU A 243 -1.76 7.57 -10.17
CA LEU A 243 -1.65 6.61 -11.29
C LEU A 243 -0.78 5.41 -10.89
N TYR A 244 -1.26 4.21 -11.19
CA TYR A 244 -0.60 2.97 -10.79
C TYR A 244 -0.74 1.88 -11.86
N PHE A 245 0.21 0.94 -11.89
CA PHE A 245 0.03 -0.34 -12.57
C PHE A 245 -0.16 -1.45 -11.54
N LYS A 246 -0.99 -2.45 -11.86
CA LYS A 246 -1.26 -3.56 -10.94
C LYS A 246 -0.01 -4.42 -10.81
N LEU A 247 0.56 -4.51 -9.62
CA LEU A 247 1.72 -5.36 -9.31
C LEU A 247 1.32 -6.63 -8.58
N ASN A 248 2.23 -7.61 -8.60
CA ASN A 248 2.08 -8.90 -7.91
C ASN A 248 0.77 -9.65 -8.26
N MET A 249 0.37 -9.56 -9.52
CA MET A 249 -0.81 -10.26 -10.02
C MET A 249 -0.53 -11.77 -10.12
N ARG A 250 -1.38 -12.59 -9.51
CA ARG A 250 -1.36 -14.04 -9.76
C ARG A 250 -1.93 -14.37 -11.14
N LYS A 251 -1.28 -15.31 -11.84
CA LYS A 251 -1.84 -15.94 -13.05
C LYS A 251 -3.22 -16.52 -12.77
N ALA A 252 -4.13 -16.48 -13.75
CA ALA A 252 -5.50 -16.98 -13.56
C ALA A 252 -5.54 -18.46 -13.14
N SER A 253 -4.64 -19.28 -13.69
CA SER A 253 -4.53 -20.70 -13.36
C SER A 253 -4.03 -21.00 -11.94
N SER A 254 -3.50 -20.00 -11.22
CA SER A 254 -3.07 -20.13 -9.82
C SER A 254 -4.08 -19.53 -8.82
N LYS A 255 -5.29 -19.19 -9.31
CA LYS A 255 -6.42 -18.74 -8.50
C LYS A 255 -7.47 -19.83 -8.43
N ARG A 256 -7.98 -20.08 -7.24
CA ARG A 256 -9.09 -21.01 -7.02
C ARG A 256 -10.40 -20.24 -6.89
N SER A 257 -11.43 -20.70 -7.59
CA SER A 257 -12.80 -20.24 -7.34
C SER A 257 -13.30 -20.85 -6.04
N LEU A 258 -13.86 -20.02 -5.16
CA LEU A 258 -14.44 -20.47 -3.90
C LEU A 258 -15.94 -20.70 -4.08
N THR A 259 -16.44 -21.84 -3.58
CA THR A 259 -17.89 -22.03 -3.45
C THR A 259 -18.43 -21.14 -2.33
N PRO A 260 -19.71 -20.72 -2.37
CA PRO A 260 -20.29 -19.91 -1.31
C PRO A 260 -20.16 -20.53 0.08
N GLY A 261 -20.34 -21.85 0.19
CA GLY A 261 -20.20 -22.59 1.45
C GLY A 261 -18.76 -22.58 1.99
N LEU A 262 -17.76 -22.72 1.13
CA LEU A 262 -16.36 -22.63 1.54
C LEU A 262 -15.99 -21.19 1.95
N ALA A 263 -16.46 -20.18 1.21
CA ALA A 263 -16.27 -18.78 1.57
C ALA A 263 -16.84 -18.46 2.96
N ALA A 264 -18.04 -18.95 3.27
CA ALA A 264 -18.64 -18.79 4.60
C ALA A 264 -17.81 -19.45 5.71
N LYS A 265 -17.29 -20.67 5.49
CA LYS A 265 -16.39 -21.33 6.45
C LYS A 265 -15.10 -20.53 6.68
N ILE A 266 -14.52 -19.98 5.61
CA ILE A 266 -13.33 -19.14 5.72
C ILE A 266 -13.60 -17.88 6.54
N ARG A 267 -14.73 -17.21 6.31
CA ARG A 267 -15.13 -16.02 7.08
C ARG A 267 -15.38 -16.34 8.55
N SER A 268 -16.04 -17.47 8.84
CA SER A 268 -16.26 -17.94 10.21
C SER A 268 -14.94 -18.22 10.94
N TRP A 269 -13.98 -18.87 10.27
CA TRP A 269 -12.65 -19.10 10.82
C TRP A 269 -11.84 -17.81 11.07
N ASN A 270 -11.97 -16.85 10.15
CA ASN A 270 -11.35 -15.53 10.23
C ASN A 270 -12.37 -14.46 10.67
N SER A 271 -13.08 -14.75 11.75
CA SER A 271 -14.22 -13.94 12.21
C SER A 271 -13.83 -12.49 12.54
N LEU A 272 -12.65 -12.25 13.11
CA LEU A 272 -12.20 -10.89 13.41
C LEU A 272 -11.90 -10.09 12.13
N ASP A 273 -11.27 -10.73 11.14
CA ASP A 273 -11.06 -10.12 9.81
C ASP A 273 -12.40 -9.86 9.10
N ALA A 274 -13.40 -10.73 9.27
CA ALA A 274 -14.75 -10.52 8.73
C ALA A 274 -15.43 -9.29 9.33
N HIS A 275 -15.39 -9.13 10.66
CA HIS A 275 -15.92 -7.92 11.32
C HIS A 275 -15.19 -6.65 10.87
N LEU A 276 -13.86 -6.69 10.77
CA LEU A 276 -13.05 -5.58 10.25
C LEU A 276 -13.48 -5.22 8.83
N TYR A 277 -13.57 -6.21 7.93
CA TYR A 277 -13.94 -5.97 6.54
C TYR A 277 -15.34 -5.39 6.41
N ASP A 278 -16.34 -5.97 7.08
CA ASP A 278 -17.73 -5.53 6.95
C ASP A 278 -17.91 -4.08 7.45
N HIS A 279 -17.31 -3.77 8.59
CA HIS A 279 -17.33 -2.42 9.16
C HIS A 279 -16.64 -1.39 8.24
N PHE A 280 -15.43 -1.68 7.77
CA PHE A 280 -14.66 -0.71 6.97
C PHE A 280 -15.10 -0.63 5.51
N ASN A 281 -15.71 -1.68 4.96
CA ASN A 281 -16.41 -1.60 3.68
C ASN A 281 -17.61 -0.65 3.80
N ALA A 282 -18.42 -0.77 4.85
CA ALA A 282 -19.50 0.19 5.10
C ALA A 282 -18.97 1.61 5.34
N SER A 283 -17.87 1.77 6.09
CA SER A 283 -17.19 3.06 6.29
C SER A 283 -16.73 3.69 4.97
N LEU A 284 -16.10 2.91 4.08
CA LEU A 284 -15.70 3.36 2.76
C LEU A 284 -16.90 3.92 1.98
N TRP A 285 -18.00 3.16 1.91
CA TRP A 285 -19.19 3.59 1.18
C TRP A 285 -19.88 4.81 1.80
N ARG A 286 -19.81 4.99 3.13
CA ARG A 286 -20.22 6.25 3.77
C ARG A 286 -19.38 7.43 3.28
N GLN A 287 -18.05 7.28 3.19
CA GLN A 287 -17.15 8.33 2.69
C GLN A 287 -17.37 8.63 1.19
N ILE A 288 -17.54 7.59 0.36
CA ILE A 288 -17.87 7.76 -1.07
C ILE A 288 -19.20 8.52 -1.21
N SER A 289 -20.22 8.17 -0.41
CA SER A 289 -21.52 8.83 -0.45
C SER A 289 -21.43 10.29 -0.02
N ALA A 290 -20.62 10.60 1.01
CA ALA A 290 -20.39 11.96 1.49
C ALA A 290 -19.67 12.84 0.45
N LEU A 291 -18.72 12.28 -0.31
CA LEU A 291 -18.08 12.97 -1.43
C LEU A 291 -19.02 13.09 -2.65
N GLY A 292 -19.98 12.18 -2.77
CA GLY A 292 -20.99 12.13 -3.83
C GLY A 292 -20.73 11.01 -4.82
N LEU A 293 -21.63 10.02 -4.87
CA LEU A 293 -21.51 8.82 -5.71
C LEU A 293 -21.23 9.14 -7.19
N ALA A 294 -21.98 10.11 -7.75
CA ALA A 294 -21.81 10.52 -9.14
C ALA A 294 -20.48 11.24 -9.39
N CYS A 295 -19.95 11.99 -8.41
CA CYS A 295 -18.64 12.63 -8.53
C CYS A 295 -17.53 11.58 -8.53
N VAL A 296 -17.56 10.66 -7.55
CA VAL A 296 -16.59 9.58 -7.46
C VAL A 296 -16.59 8.72 -8.72
N ALA A 297 -17.77 8.35 -9.24
CA ALA A 297 -17.86 7.56 -10.47
C ALA A 297 -17.20 8.26 -11.68
N ARG A 298 -17.37 9.58 -11.82
CA ARG A 298 -16.70 10.36 -12.88
C ARG A 298 -15.18 10.40 -12.69
N GLU A 299 -14.72 10.65 -11.46
CA GLU A 299 -13.28 10.69 -11.17
C GLU A 299 -12.61 9.32 -11.36
N VAL A 300 -13.30 8.22 -11.01
CA VAL A 300 -12.86 6.85 -11.30
C VAL A 300 -12.75 6.61 -12.80
N HIS A 301 -13.71 7.10 -13.60
CA HIS A 301 -13.64 6.99 -15.04
C HIS A 301 -12.41 7.73 -15.60
N VAL A 302 -12.17 8.96 -15.16
CA VAL A 302 -10.99 9.75 -15.54
C VAL A 302 -9.69 9.06 -15.11
N LEU A 303 -9.65 8.50 -13.90
CA LEU A 303 -8.51 7.74 -13.38
C LEU A 303 -8.20 6.53 -14.27
N ARG A 304 -9.22 5.76 -14.65
CA ARG A 304 -9.07 4.59 -15.53
C ARG A 304 -8.55 4.99 -16.91
N GLN A 305 -9.10 6.05 -17.50
CA GLN A 305 -8.64 6.57 -18.79
C GLN A 305 -7.18 7.04 -18.75
N ALA A 306 -6.80 7.80 -17.73
CA ALA A 306 -5.43 8.28 -17.55
C ALA A 306 -4.45 7.11 -17.33
N ARG A 307 -4.83 6.11 -16.54
CA ARG A 307 -4.04 4.88 -16.33
C ARG A 307 -3.84 4.12 -17.64
N GLU A 308 -4.89 3.95 -18.44
CA GLU A 308 -4.81 3.27 -19.74
C GLU A 308 -3.92 4.03 -20.73
N LYS A 309 -4.04 5.36 -20.78
CA LYS A 309 -3.17 6.20 -21.61
C LYS A 309 -1.70 6.07 -21.19
N LEU A 310 -1.41 6.17 -19.89
CA LEU A 310 -0.07 6.00 -19.34
C LEU A 310 0.49 4.61 -19.66
N MET A 311 -0.32 3.57 -19.47
CA MET A 311 0.06 2.20 -19.81
C MET A 311 0.41 2.07 -21.28
N ARG A 312 -0.45 2.52 -22.20
CA ARG A 312 -0.13 2.49 -23.65
C ARG A 312 1.15 3.26 -23.96
N SER A 313 1.39 4.41 -23.33
CA SER A 313 2.63 5.17 -23.55
C SER A 313 3.90 4.41 -23.12
N CYS A 314 3.84 3.64 -22.03
CA CYS A 314 4.95 2.79 -21.58
C CYS A 314 5.17 1.52 -22.42
N PHE A 315 4.21 1.14 -23.27
CA PHE A 315 4.21 -0.13 -24.01
C PHE A 315 3.96 0.07 -25.52
N ASP A 316 4.54 1.12 -26.12
CA ASP A 316 4.49 1.40 -27.56
C ASP A 316 3.06 1.43 -28.15
N GLY A 317 2.09 1.98 -27.41
CA GLY A 317 0.69 2.09 -27.83
C GLY A 317 -0.14 0.82 -27.60
N THR A 318 0.47 -0.27 -27.13
CA THR A 318 -0.18 -1.57 -26.96
C THR A 318 -0.61 -1.82 -25.51
N VAL A 319 -1.53 -2.78 -25.32
CA VAL A 319 -1.86 -3.31 -23.99
C VAL A 319 -0.74 -4.28 -23.59
N PRO A 320 -0.09 -4.10 -22.42
CA PRO A 320 1.02 -4.95 -22.03
C PRO A 320 0.57 -6.38 -21.79
N LEU A 321 1.34 -7.33 -22.33
CA LEU A 321 1.19 -8.73 -22.01
C LEU A 321 1.86 -9.01 -20.66
N LEU A 322 1.07 -9.50 -19.70
CA LEU A 322 1.60 -10.02 -18.44
C LEU A 322 2.42 -11.28 -18.69
N ARG A 323 3.59 -11.37 -18.05
CA ARG A 323 4.53 -12.48 -18.21
C ARG A 323 4.85 -13.13 -16.86
N SER A 324 5.05 -14.43 -16.88
CA SER A 324 5.61 -15.16 -15.72
C SER A 324 7.03 -14.65 -15.45
N ALA A 325 7.51 -14.72 -14.21
CA ALA A 325 8.83 -14.16 -13.86
C ALA A 325 9.99 -14.74 -14.70
N SER A 326 9.93 -16.02 -15.08
CA SER A 326 10.94 -16.66 -15.94
C SER A 326 10.98 -16.09 -17.36
N GLN A 327 9.88 -15.50 -17.83
CA GLN A 327 9.74 -14.95 -19.18
C GLN A 327 10.12 -13.46 -19.24
N ILE A 328 10.32 -12.80 -18.10
CA ILE A 328 10.71 -11.38 -18.04
C ILE A 328 12.23 -11.29 -18.26
N LYS A 329 12.65 -10.54 -19.28
CA LYS A 329 14.06 -10.44 -19.67
C LYS A 329 14.87 -9.67 -18.64
N ASN A 330 14.34 -8.56 -18.14
CA ASN A 330 15.03 -7.75 -17.15
C ASN A 330 14.90 -8.36 -15.74
N ASN A 331 16.02 -8.83 -15.18
CA ASN A 331 16.05 -9.43 -13.84
C ASN A 331 15.53 -8.49 -12.73
N ASN A 332 15.70 -7.18 -12.88
CA ASN A 332 15.23 -6.19 -11.90
C ASN A 332 13.70 -6.03 -11.90
N LEU A 333 13.03 -6.55 -12.93
CA LEU A 333 11.58 -6.51 -13.07
C LEU A 333 10.92 -7.87 -12.76
N ARG A 334 11.71 -8.89 -12.41
CA ARG A 334 11.18 -10.21 -12.06
C ARG A 334 10.53 -10.15 -10.67
N PRO A 335 9.20 -10.39 -10.56
CA PRO A 335 8.57 -10.48 -9.26
C PRO A 335 9.04 -11.73 -8.53
N TRP A 336 9.12 -11.63 -7.20
CA TRP A 336 9.48 -12.76 -6.35
C TRP A 336 8.43 -13.88 -6.43
N GLN A 337 8.90 -15.13 -6.47
CA GLN A 337 8.04 -16.32 -6.58
C GLN A 337 8.07 -17.09 -5.25
N PRO A 338 6.92 -17.32 -4.58
CA PRO A 338 6.88 -18.04 -3.31
C PRO A 338 7.13 -19.54 -3.42
N SER A 339 6.69 -20.15 -4.53
CA SER A 339 6.76 -21.58 -4.77
C SER A 339 6.41 -21.89 -6.23
N GLY A 340 6.68 -23.13 -6.66
CA GLY A 340 6.34 -23.57 -8.02
C GLY A 340 4.84 -23.63 -8.34
N LYS A 341 3.95 -23.58 -7.34
CA LYS A 341 2.48 -23.60 -7.54
C LYS A 341 1.87 -22.21 -7.72
N VAL A 342 2.63 -21.15 -7.49
CA VAL A 342 2.16 -19.77 -7.61
C VAL A 342 3.02 -19.03 -8.60
N ASP A 343 2.40 -18.65 -9.71
CA ASP A 343 3.02 -17.81 -10.72
C ASP A 343 2.58 -16.35 -10.51
N ILE A 344 3.49 -15.55 -9.94
CA ILE A 344 3.35 -14.10 -9.85
C ILE A 344 3.83 -13.50 -11.16
N MET A 345 2.91 -12.83 -11.83
CA MET A 345 3.11 -12.20 -13.13
C MET A 345 3.68 -10.78 -12.96
N GLY A 346 4.45 -10.35 -13.95
CA GLY A 346 4.96 -8.99 -14.07
C GLY A 346 4.89 -8.49 -15.51
N TYR A 347 5.60 -7.40 -15.76
CA TYR A 347 5.65 -6.73 -17.05
C TYR A 347 7.08 -6.76 -17.60
N ASP A 348 7.20 -6.75 -18.92
CA ASP A 348 8.49 -6.56 -19.61
C ASP A 348 8.38 -5.33 -20.50
N LEU A 349 9.29 -4.37 -20.34
CA LEU A 349 9.27 -3.15 -21.14
C LEU A 349 9.78 -3.43 -22.56
N PRO A 350 9.22 -2.75 -23.58
CA PRO A 350 9.75 -2.80 -24.93
C PRO A 350 11.24 -2.42 -25.00
N ALA A 351 12.03 -3.17 -25.78
CA ALA A 351 13.47 -2.90 -25.93
C ALA A 351 13.79 -1.53 -26.54
N ASN A 352 12.86 -0.97 -27.34
CA ASN A 352 13.03 0.29 -28.04
C ASN A 352 12.61 1.53 -27.22
N LEU A 353 12.21 1.35 -25.96
CA LEU A 353 11.81 2.47 -25.09
C LEU A 353 12.94 3.52 -24.99
N SER A 354 14.19 3.05 -24.93
CA SER A 354 15.42 3.85 -24.83
C SER A 354 15.62 4.85 -25.97
N ARG A 355 15.12 4.55 -27.17
CA ARG A 355 15.31 5.36 -28.38
C ARG A 355 14.19 6.36 -28.64
N ARG A 356 13.01 6.17 -28.05
CA ARG A 356 11.78 6.94 -28.40
C ARG A 356 11.33 7.96 -27.36
N TYR A 357 11.78 7.81 -26.11
CA TYR A 357 11.27 8.61 -24.99
C TYR A 357 12.39 9.36 -24.27
N SER A 358 12.04 10.42 -23.53
CA SER A 358 12.98 11.08 -22.63
C SER A 358 13.43 10.12 -21.52
N SER A 359 14.62 10.35 -20.97
CA SER A 359 15.14 9.56 -19.84
C SER A 359 14.17 9.53 -18.65
N GLN A 360 13.49 10.66 -18.39
CA GLN A 360 12.50 10.79 -17.32
C GLN A 360 11.25 9.92 -17.55
N ALA A 361 10.73 9.88 -18.78
CA ALA A 361 9.57 9.06 -19.10
C ALA A 361 9.90 7.56 -19.02
N GLN A 362 11.10 7.17 -19.45
CA GLN A 362 11.59 5.78 -19.32
C GLN A 362 11.73 5.38 -17.86
N GLU A 363 12.30 6.24 -17.02
CA GLU A 363 12.46 6.00 -15.59
C GLU A 363 11.10 5.85 -14.90
N LEU A 364 10.12 6.68 -15.25
CA LEU A 364 8.75 6.56 -14.74
C LEU A 364 8.12 5.20 -15.11
N CYS A 365 8.20 4.79 -16.38
CA CYS A 365 7.69 3.50 -16.84
C CYS A 365 8.37 2.32 -16.16
N PHE A 366 9.69 2.42 -15.91
CA PHE A 366 10.43 1.41 -15.17
C PHE A 366 9.99 1.32 -13.70
N LYS A 367 9.87 2.47 -13.01
CA LYS A 367 9.42 2.53 -11.61
C LYS A 367 7.98 2.07 -11.44
N LEU A 368 7.09 2.33 -12.40
CA LEU A 368 5.70 1.87 -12.42
C LEU A 368 5.53 0.35 -12.29
N ILE A 369 6.48 -0.42 -12.82
CA ILE A 369 6.42 -1.88 -12.86
C ILE A 369 7.45 -2.56 -11.95
N MET A 370 8.27 -1.77 -11.25
CA MET A 370 9.33 -2.30 -10.42
C MET A 370 8.73 -3.05 -9.21
N PRO A 371 9.09 -4.33 -9.01
CA PRO A 371 8.61 -5.05 -7.84
C PRO A 371 9.20 -4.47 -6.54
N GLU A 372 8.43 -4.63 -5.47
CA GLU A 372 8.69 -4.04 -4.15
C GLU A 372 10.11 -4.25 -3.62
N VAL A 373 10.65 -5.48 -3.72
CA VAL A 373 11.95 -5.81 -3.12
C VAL A 373 13.05 -5.02 -3.80
N GLN A 374 13.03 -4.98 -5.14
CA GLN A 374 13.97 -4.22 -5.95
C GLN A 374 13.80 -2.72 -5.71
N TYR A 375 12.56 -2.23 -5.63
CA TYR A 375 12.32 -0.79 -5.43
C TYR A 375 12.77 -0.33 -4.03
N THR A 376 12.56 -1.15 -3.00
CA THR A 376 13.07 -0.89 -1.65
C THR A 376 14.59 -0.72 -1.65
N GLN A 377 15.32 -1.57 -2.39
CA GLN A 377 16.78 -1.48 -2.51
C GLN A 377 17.22 -0.21 -3.26
N VAL A 378 16.55 0.12 -4.36
CA VAL A 378 16.81 1.34 -5.14
C VAL A 378 16.62 2.59 -4.28
N LEU A 379 15.51 2.67 -3.54
CA LEU A 379 15.24 3.78 -2.64
C LEU A 379 16.25 3.88 -1.51
N LEU A 380 16.59 2.76 -0.86
CA LEU A 380 17.56 2.77 0.24
C LEU A 380 18.92 3.28 -0.23
N ARG A 381 19.36 2.86 -1.43
CA ARG A 381 20.59 3.34 -2.05
C ARG A 381 20.51 4.84 -2.32
N SER A 382 19.45 5.31 -2.97
CA SER A 382 19.26 6.72 -3.32
C SER A 382 19.25 7.62 -2.07
N GLN A 383 18.45 7.26 -1.06
CA GLN A 383 18.35 8.01 0.19
C GLN A 383 19.64 7.96 1.01
N SER A 384 20.37 6.85 1.01
CA SER A 384 21.67 6.75 1.67
C SER A 384 22.72 7.68 1.03
N ILE A 385 22.71 7.82 -0.31
CA ILE A 385 23.58 8.77 -1.00
C ILE A 385 23.21 10.20 -0.61
N ARG A 386 21.91 10.54 -0.62
CA ARG A 386 21.41 11.85 -0.18
C ARG A 386 21.82 12.15 1.27
N TYR A 387 21.66 11.19 2.17
CA TYR A 387 22.02 11.31 3.58
C TYR A 387 23.51 11.62 3.76
N ARG A 388 24.40 10.85 3.11
CA ARG A 388 25.87 11.04 3.20
C ARG A 388 26.34 12.37 2.60
N ARG A 389 25.66 12.86 1.57
CA ARG A 389 25.94 14.20 1.00
C ARG A 389 25.59 15.32 2.00
N GLY A 390 24.50 15.15 2.75
CA GLY A 390 24.09 16.08 3.81
C GLY A 390 24.90 15.95 5.11
N HIS A 391 25.54 14.79 5.35
CA HIS A 391 26.34 14.50 6.54
C HIS A 391 27.71 13.93 6.14
N PRO A 392 28.64 14.77 5.64
CA PRO A 392 29.99 14.33 5.31
C PRO A 392 30.68 13.76 6.56
N LEU A 393 31.29 12.58 6.43
CA LEU A 393 32.14 12.05 7.49
C LEU A 393 33.26 13.06 7.76
N ARG A 394 33.42 13.49 9.03
CA ARG A 394 34.63 14.21 9.43
C ARG A 394 35.84 13.32 9.07
N PRO A 395 36.92 13.87 8.48
CA PRO A 395 38.17 13.13 8.37
C PRO A 395 38.56 12.64 9.77
N PRO A 396 39.14 11.43 9.91
CA PRO A 396 39.69 11.01 11.18
C PRO A 396 40.68 12.09 11.63
N GLN A 397 40.37 12.74 12.77
CA GLN A 397 41.31 13.66 13.40
C GLN A 397 42.59 12.85 13.66
N GLN A 398 43.70 13.30 13.08
CA GLN A 398 45.02 12.79 13.45
C GLN A 398 45.14 12.96 14.97
N SER A 399 45.17 11.84 15.69
CA SER A 399 45.47 11.83 17.11
C SER A 399 46.89 12.39 17.28
N HIS A 400 47.00 13.64 17.74
CA HIS A 400 48.27 14.16 18.21
C HIS A 400 48.76 13.27 19.37
N PRO A 401 50.03 12.81 19.38
CA PRO A 401 50.56 12.05 20.49
C PRO A 401 50.52 12.91 21.75
N LEU A 402 49.95 12.36 22.83
CA LEU A 402 50.01 12.98 24.16
C LEU A 402 51.48 13.17 24.57
N PRO A 403 51.87 14.33 25.13
CA PRO A 403 53.22 14.51 25.68
C PRO A 403 53.43 13.57 26.87
N LEU A 404 54.51 12.80 26.85
CA LEU A 404 54.97 11.99 27.96
C LEU A 404 55.20 12.88 29.19
N SER A 405 54.36 12.70 30.21
CA SER A 405 54.54 13.34 31.53
C SER A 405 55.78 12.74 32.22
N ILE A 406 56.84 13.54 32.32
CA ILE A 406 58.02 13.26 33.13
C ILE A 406 57.60 13.20 34.61
N ARG A 407 57.59 12.01 35.19
CA ARG A 407 57.32 11.79 36.62
C ARG A 407 58.55 12.23 37.41
N LYS A 408 58.50 13.43 38.01
CA LYS A 408 59.46 13.85 39.04
C LYS A 408 59.23 13.01 40.30
N THR A 409 60.21 12.20 40.66
CA THR A 409 60.32 11.56 41.97
C THR A 409 60.67 12.63 43.02
N SER A 410 59.99 12.59 44.17
CA SER A 410 60.40 13.33 45.37
C SER A 410 60.38 12.38 46.57
N PRO A 411 61.29 12.53 47.54
CA PRO A 411 61.68 11.45 48.44
C PRO A 411 60.78 11.32 49.67
N ARG A 412 60.86 10.11 50.25
CA ARG A 412 60.28 9.64 51.52
C ARG A 412 60.47 10.61 52.68
N HIS A 413 59.56 10.55 53.66
CA HIS A 413 59.99 10.23 55.02
C HIS A 413 58.87 9.52 55.84
N PRO A 414 59.27 8.74 56.86
CA PRO A 414 58.47 7.68 57.48
C PRO A 414 57.76 8.14 58.76
N GLN A 415 56.67 7.45 59.11
CA GLN A 415 56.52 6.72 60.37
C GLN A 415 55.44 5.66 60.19
#